data_AF-A0A3M1QN07-F1
#
_entry.id   AF-A0A3M1QN07-F1
#
_cell.length_a   1.000
_cell.length_b   1.000
_cell.length_c   1.000
_cell.angle_alpha   90.00
_cell.angle_beta   90.00
_cell.angle_gamma   90.00
#
_symmetry.space_group_name_H-M   'P 1'
#
loop_
_entity.id
_entity.type
_entity.pdbx_description
1 polymer ?
#
loop_
_entity_poly.entity_id
_entity_poly.type
_entity_poly.pdbx_seq_one_letter_code
_entity_poly.pdbx_strand_id
1 'polypeptide(L)'
;MSTAIVHNRPPRYNRTMTSEQTQHHIGRLSRSRRWLLVLTVVLALIQLGAVYRALRLPDDLVSHVSLVMPLEIVMGIGWAAVFVWAAYHLLRHQAGALRKTTWALVAFGLYSFVRLVIFARADYDRQRLPFLFILIIFVLLILIGYWYYQARFNTSDPSDN
;
A
#
# COMPACT_ATOMS: atom_id res chain seq x y z
N MET A 1 -31.87 50.01 37.66
CA MET A 1 -31.96 48.67 37.07
C MET A 1 -30.73 48.49 36.17
N SER A 2 -29.70 47.80 36.67
CA SER A 2 -28.37 47.74 36.05
C SER A 2 -28.05 46.29 35.75
N THR A 3 -27.96 45.95 34.47
CA THR A 3 -27.71 44.60 33.95
C THR A 3 -26.20 44.37 33.86
N ALA A 4 -25.67 43.59 34.79
CA ALA A 4 -24.27 43.19 34.79
C ALA A 4 -24.02 42.13 33.70
N ILE A 5 -23.21 42.49 32.71
CA ILE A 5 -22.74 41.59 31.64
C ILE A 5 -21.64 40.69 32.25
N VAL A 6 -22.00 39.45 32.54
CA VAL A 6 -21.06 38.42 33.01
C VAL A 6 -20.20 37.98 31.82
N HIS A 7 -18.97 38.48 31.79
CA HIS A 7 -17.98 38.17 30.77
C HIS A 7 -17.39 36.78 31.04
N ASN A 8 -18.00 35.75 30.44
CA ASN A 8 -17.59 34.36 30.54
C ASN A 8 -16.26 34.15 29.78
N ARG A 9 -15.13 34.20 30.49
CA ARG A 9 -13.82 33.88 29.90
C ARG A 9 -13.71 32.36 29.78
N PRO A 10 -13.32 31.81 28.61
CA PRO A 10 -13.13 30.38 28.46
C PRO A 10 -12.03 29.90 29.42
N PRO A 11 -12.19 28.69 30.00
CA PRO A 11 -11.20 28.12 30.90
C PRO A 11 -9.85 27.98 30.18
N ARG A 12 -8.82 28.64 30.70
CA ARG A 12 -7.42 28.39 30.34
C ARG A 12 -7.10 26.97 30.77
N TYR A 13 -7.13 26.02 29.84
CA TYR A 13 -6.54 24.72 30.04
C TYR A 13 -5.02 24.90 30.24
N ASN A 14 -4.56 24.69 31.47
CA ASN A 14 -3.13 24.60 31.80
C ASN A 14 -2.56 23.37 31.09
N ARG A 15 -2.02 23.60 29.89
CA ARG A 15 -1.31 22.62 29.08
C ARG A 15 0.09 22.41 29.65
N THR A 16 0.17 21.82 30.84
CA THR A 16 1.33 21.02 31.24
C THR A 16 1.09 19.59 30.74
N MET A 17 0.84 19.46 29.43
CA MET A 17 1.01 18.18 28.77
C MET A 17 2.50 17.92 28.76
N THR A 18 2.89 16.96 29.60
CA THR A 18 4.22 16.40 29.74
C THR A 18 4.81 16.10 28.36
N SER A 19 5.89 16.79 28.02
CA SER A 19 6.65 16.63 26.78
C SER A 19 7.10 15.18 26.51
N GLU A 20 7.06 14.31 27.52
CA GLU A 20 7.33 12.87 27.40
C GLU A 20 6.26 12.09 26.62
N GLN A 21 4.97 12.41 26.76
CA GLN A 21 3.91 11.66 26.05
C GLN A 21 3.90 11.97 24.55
N THR A 22 4.30 13.18 24.15
CA THR A 22 4.37 13.55 22.73
C THR A 22 5.52 12.85 22.01
N GLN A 23 6.63 12.57 22.68
CA GLN A 23 7.76 11.84 22.07
C GLN A 23 7.42 10.39 21.76
N HIS A 24 6.62 9.74 22.61
CA HIS A 24 6.32 8.32 22.42
C HIS A 24 5.37 8.04 21.24
N HIS A 25 4.54 9.02 20.85
CA HIS A 25 3.55 8.84 19.78
C HIS A 25 4.14 9.08 18.37
N ILE A 26 5.16 9.95 18.24
CA ILE A 26 5.81 10.26 16.96
C ILE A 26 6.63 9.06 16.44
N GLY A 27 7.16 8.21 17.33
CA GLY A 27 8.01 7.08 16.95
C GLY A 27 7.31 5.98 16.14
N ARG A 28 6.06 5.62 16.46
CA ARG A 28 5.36 4.47 15.84
C ARG A 28 4.91 4.73 14.40
N LEU A 29 4.45 5.94 14.08
CA LEU A 29 4.00 6.28 12.73
C LEU A 29 5.13 6.21 11.70
N SER A 30 6.39 6.39 12.13
CA SER A 30 7.53 6.30 11.22
C SER A 30 7.83 4.87 10.75
N ARG A 31 7.60 3.86 11.59
CA ARG A 31 8.03 2.48 11.31
C ARG A 31 7.14 1.82 10.24
N SER A 32 5.82 1.95 10.35
CA SER A 32 4.87 1.40 9.37
C SER A 32 5.02 2.06 8.00
N ARG A 33 5.28 3.37 7.98
CA ARG A 33 5.48 4.11 6.73
C ARG A 33 6.78 3.73 6.02
N ARG A 34 7.88 3.53 6.77
CA ARG A 34 9.14 3.00 6.21
C ARG A 34 8.93 1.62 5.60
N TRP A 35 8.17 0.75 6.25
CA TRP A 35 7.85 -0.59 5.74
C TRP A 35 7.06 -0.54 4.43
N LEU A 36 6.03 0.30 4.34
CA LEU A 36 5.25 0.47 3.10
C LEU A 36 6.09 1.05 1.96
N LEU A 37 7.02 1.95 2.26
CA LEU A 37 7.95 2.50 1.28
C LEU A 37 8.88 1.41 0.74
N VAL A 38 9.50 0.62 1.63
CA VAL A 38 10.35 -0.51 1.23
C VAL A 38 9.56 -1.48 0.37
N LEU A 39 8.33 -1.83 0.77
CA LEU A 39 7.48 -2.76 0.03
C LEU A 39 7.17 -2.23 -1.38
N THR A 40 6.74 -0.97 -1.52
CA THR A 40 6.43 -0.36 -2.82
C THR A 40 7.65 -0.25 -3.73
N VAL A 41 8.82 0.08 -3.17
CA VAL A 41 10.08 0.12 -3.95
C VAL A 41 10.48 -1.28 -4.43
N VAL A 42 10.41 -2.29 -3.56
CA VAL A 42 10.72 -3.68 -3.94
C VAL A 42 9.76 -4.17 -5.03
N LEU A 43 8.46 -3.89 -4.91
CA LEU A 43 7.46 -4.20 -5.94
C LEU A 43 7.78 -3.52 -7.28
N ALA A 44 8.15 -2.24 -7.27
CA ALA A 44 8.55 -1.53 -8.48
C ALA A 44 9.78 -2.15 -9.15
N LEU A 45 10.79 -2.54 -8.37
CA LEU A 45 11.99 -3.22 -8.89
C LEU A 45 11.68 -4.59 -9.48
N ILE A 46 10.79 -5.37 -8.86
CA ILE A 46 10.34 -6.65 -9.41
C ILE A 46 9.65 -6.46 -10.76
N GLN A 47 8.79 -5.43 -10.90
CA GLN A 47 8.12 -5.11 -12.17
C GLN A 47 9.13 -4.70 -13.26
N LEU A 48 10.10 -3.85 -12.92
CA LEU A 48 11.18 -3.47 -13.83
C LEU A 48 12.01 -4.69 -14.27
N GLY A 49 12.30 -5.61 -13.34
CA GLY A 49 12.98 -6.86 -13.65
C GLY A 49 12.19 -7.75 -14.61
N ALA A 50 10.86 -7.82 -14.44
CA ALA A 50 9.99 -8.55 -15.35
C ALA A 50 9.98 -7.95 -16.76
N VAL A 51 9.87 -6.63 -16.88
CA VAL A 51 9.95 -5.91 -18.17
C VAL A 51 11.31 -6.12 -18.82
N TYR A 52 12.40 -5.97 -18.05
CA TYR A 52 13.75 -6.15 -18.54
C TYR A 52 14.00 -7.58 -19.04
N ARG A 53 13.50 -8.58 -18.32
CA ARG A 53 13.54 -9.98 -18.77
C ARG A 53 12.78 -10.14 -20.07
N ALA A 54 11.55 -9.60 -20.17
CA ALA A 54 10.75 -9.67 -21.38
C ALA A 54 11.50 -9.08 -22.60
N LEU A 55 12.15 -7.93 -22.43
CA LEU A 55 12.93 -7.29 -23.50
C LEU A 55 14.19 -8.07 -23.94
N ARG A 56 14.67 -9.02 -23.12
CA ARG A 56 15.84 -9.85 -23.42
C ARG A 56 15.49 -11.24 -23.97
N LEU A 57 14.22 -11.59 -24.10
CA LEU A 57 13.84 -12.88 -24.67
C LEU A 57 14.13 -12.88 -26.19
N PRO A 58 14.82 -13.91 -26.72
CA PRO A 58 15.06 -14.04 -28.16
C PRO A 58 13.74 -14.17 -28.93
N ASP A 59 13.66 -13.51 -30.09
CA ASP A 59 12.45 -13.46 -30.95
C ASP A 59 11.96 -14.86 -31.35
N ASP A 60 12.88 -15.83 -31.47
CA ASP A 60 12.56 -17.23 -31.79
C ASP A 60 11.66 -17.90 -30.74
N LEU A 61 11.80 -17.54 -29.44
CA LEU A 61 10.92 -18.02 -28.38
C LEU A 61 9.61 -17.23 -28.28
N VAL A 62 9.60 -15.96 -28.69
CA VAL A 62 8.43 -15.08 -28.60
C VAL A 62 7.29 -15.60 -29.48
N SER A 63 7.62 -16.12 -30.66
CA SER A 63 6.65 -16.68 -31.61
C SER A 63 5.92 -17.92 -31.11
N HIS A 64 6.53 -18.68 -30.18
CA HIS A 64 5.95 -19.91 -29.63
C HIS A 64 5.29 -19.71 -28.26
N VAL A 65 5.59 -18.63 -27.54
CA VAL A 65 5.33 -18.54 -26.09
C VAL A 65 4.17 -17.64 -25.67
N SER A 66 3.63 -16.69 -26.45
CA SER A 66 2.25 -16.19 -26.28
C SER A 66 1.96 -14.88 -27.02
N LEU A 67 0.71 -14.73 -27.44
CA LEU A 67 0.09 -13.49 -27.94
C LEU A 67 0.08 -12.31 -26.93
N VAL A 68 0.53 -12.50 -25.68
CA VAL A 68 0.25 -11.59 -24.55
C VAL A 68 1.45 -10.72 -24.16
N MET A 69 2.61 -10.88 -24.81
CA MET A 69 3.83 -10.17 -24.45
C MET A 69 3.73 -8.63 -24.49
N PRO A 70 3.11 -7.98 -25.50
CA PRO A 70 2.96 -6.53 -25.52
C PRO A 70 2.11 -6.02 -24.35
N LEU A 71 1.04 -6.77 -24.00
CA LEU A 71 0.16 -6.44 -22.88
C LEU A 71 0.91 -6.51 -21.55
N GLU A 72 1.79 -7.50 -21.38
CA GLU A 72 2.63 -7.64 -20.19
C GLU A 72 3.59 -6.45 -20.03
N ILE A 73 4.21 -6.00 -21.12
CA ILE A 73 5.09 -4.82 -21.10
C ILE A 73 4.31 -3.56 -20.72
N VAL A 74 3.17 -3.30 -21.38
CA VAL A 74 2.34 -2.11 -21.12
C VAL A 74 1.85 -2.10 -19.67
N MET A 75 1.37 -3.24 -19.17
CA MET A 75 0.90 -3.36 -17.80
C MET A 75 2.04 -3.25 -16.78
N GLY A 76 3.20 -3.86 -17.04
CA GLY A 76 4.37 -3.78 -16.17
C GLY A 76 4.87 -2.35 -16.02
N ILE A 77 4.98 -1.61 -17.14
CA ILE A 77 5.35 -0.19 -17.14
C ILE A 77 4.30 0.65 -16.41
N GLY A 78 3.01 0.41 -16.69
CA GLY A 78 1.91 1.11 -16.03
C GLY A 78 1.93 0.96 -14.51
N TRP A 79 2.08 -0.27 -14.00
CA TRP A 79 2.17 -0.52 -12.57
C TRP A 79 3.46 0.01 -11.94
N ALA A 80 4.59 -0.08 -12.64
CA ALA A 80 5.83 0.52 -12.16
C ALA A 80 5.67 2.04 -11.96
N ALA A 81 5.04 2.73 -12.92
CA ALA A 81 4.75 4.16 -12.81
C ALA A 81 3.82 4.47 -11.62
N VAL A 82 2.77 3.67 -11.41
CA VAL A 82 1.87 3.81 -10.25
C VAL A 82 2.62 3.63 -8.93
N PHE A 83 3.52 2.65 -8.83
CA PHE A 83 4.30 2.43 -7.61
C PHE A 83 5.33 3.53 -7.36
N VAL A 84 6.00 4.03 -8.39
CA VAL A 84 6.90 5.18 -8.27
C VAL A 84 6.12 6.42 -7.82
N TRP A 85 4.95 6.66 -8.40
CA TRP A 85 4.07 7.77 -8.00
C TRP A 85 3.59 7.63 -6.55
N ALA A 86 3.19 6.42 -6.15
CA ALA A 86 2.78 6.15 -4.77
C ALA A 86 3.93 6.36 -3.79
N ALA A 87 5.13 5.84 -4.09
CA ALA A 87 6.34 6.03 -3.29
C ALA A 87 6.71 7.51 -3.17
N TYR A 88 6.60 8.28 -4.26
CA TYR A 88 6.84 9.71 -4.27
C TYR A 88 5.86 10.48 -3.39
N HIS A 89 4.56 10.16 -3.45
CA HIS A 89 3.57 10.72 -2.54
C HIS A 89 3.83 10.32 -1.08
N LEU A 90 4.27 9.07 -0.86
CA LEU A 90 4.67 8.59 0.44
C LEU A 90 5.89 9.34 0.97
N LEU A 91 6.81 9.80 0.13
CA LEU A 91 7.97 10.62 0.50
C LEU A 91 7.58 12.07 0.83
N ARG A 92 6.61 12.65 0.12
CA ARG A 92 6.14 14.04 0.34
C ARG A 92 5.28 14.27 1.59
N HIS A 93 5.14 13.27 2.47
CA HIS A 93 4.43 13.39 3.76
C HIS A 93 2.97 13.89 3.63
N GLN A 94 2.32 13.67 2.49
CA GLN A 94 0.96 14.18 2.30
C GLN A 94 -0.07 13.41 3.13
N ALA A 95 -0.96 14.16 3.80
CA ALA A 95 -2.12 13.60 4.48
C ALA A 95 -2.96 12.80 3.47
N GLY A 96 -3.12 11.49 3.73
CA GLY A 96 -3.85 10.57 2.84
C GLY A 96 -2.99 9.74 1.89
N ALA A 97 -1.66 9.92 1.85
CA ALA A 97 -0.78 9.10 1.00
C ALA A 97 -0.85 7.60 1.34
N LEU A 98 -1.03 7.26 2.63
CA LEU A 98 -1.22 5.88 3.08
C LEU A 98 -2.45 5.23 2.44
N ARG A 99 -3.62 5.91 2.51
CA ARG A 99 -4.87 5.37 1.97
C ARG A 99 -4.78 5.15 0.45
N LYS A 100 -4.18 6.10 -0.28
CA LYS A 100 -3.95 5.97 -1.73
C LYS A 100 -3.03 4.79 -2.05
N THR A 101 -1.95 4.62 -1.30
CA THR A 101 -0.98 3.53 -1.50
C THR A 101 -1.60 2.17 -1.20
N THR A 102 -2.40 2.07 -0.13
CA THR A 102 -3.14 0.84 0.17
C THR A 102 -4.10 0.48 -0.96
N TRP A 103 -4.84 1.44 -1.50
CA TRP A 103 -5.71 1.21 -2.65
C TRP A 103 -4.95 0.75 -3.90
N ALA A 104 -3.79 1.34 -4.17
CA ALA A 104 -2.94 0.91 -5.28
C ALA A 104 -2.45 -0.54 -5.10
N LEU A 105 -2.07 -0.94 -3.88
CA LEU A 105 -1.68 -2.31 -3.56
C LEU A 105 -2.85 -3.30 -3.71
N VAL A 106 -4.05 -2.92 -3.27
CA VAL A 106 -5.26 -3.74 -3.44
C VAL A 106 -5.59 -3.92 -4.92
N ALA A 107 -5.58 -2.84 -5.70
CA ALA A 107 -5.81 -2.89 -7.14
C ALA A 107 -4.76 -3.74 -7.86
N PHE A 108 -3.49 -3.62 -7.46
CA PHE A 108 -2.41 -4.45 -8.00
C PHE A 108 -2.59 -5.93 -7.66
N GLY A 109 -2.99 -6.24 -6.43
CA GLY A 109 -3.29 -7.60 -6.00
C GLY A 109 -4.44 -8.21 -6.80
N LEU A 110 -5.52 -7.44 -7.01
CA LEU A 110 -6.66 -7.86 -7.82
C LEU A 110 -6.27 -8.07 -9.29
N TYR A 111 -5.51 -7.14 -9.89
CA TYR A 111 -4.98 -7.30 -11.24
C TYR A 111 -4.13 -8.56 -11.36
N SER A 112 -3.20 -8.78 -10.41
CA SER A 112 -2.34 -9.96 -10.38
C SER A 112 -3.16 -11.24 -10.28
N PHE A 113 -4.24 -11.24 -9.49
CA PHE A 113 -5.17 -12.35 -9.38
C PHE A 113 -5.89 -12.64 -10.69
N VAL A 114 -6.51 -11.63 -11.32
CA VAL A 114 -7.23 -11.80 -12.61
C VAL A 114 -6.29 -12.29 -13.69
N ARG A 115 -5.12 -11.65 -13.80
CA ARG A 115 -4.06 -12.08 -14.72
C ARG A 115 -3.72 -13.55 -14.50
N LEU A 116 -3.57 -13.96 -13.25
CA LEU A 116 -3.25 -15.35 -12.92
C LEU A 116 -4.36 -16.32 -13.32
N VAL A 117 -5.62 -15.99 -13.06
CA VAL A 117 -6.76 -16.84 -13.44
C VAL A 117 -6.80 -17.05 -14.95
N ILE A 118 -6.47 -16.01 -15.72
CA ILE A 118 -6.38 -16.11 -17.19
C ILE A 118 -5.23 -17.05 -17.59
N PHE A 119 -4.03 -16.88 -17.01
CA PHE A 119 -2.87 -17.73 -17.34
C PHE A 119 -3.04 -19.18 -16.85
N ALA A 120 -3.59 -19.41 -15.66
CA ALA A 120 -3.87 -20.74 -15.13
C ALA A 120 -4.94 -21.50 -15.93
N ARG A 121 -5.79 -20.77 -16.67
CA ARG A 121 -6.74 -21.36 -17.61
C ARG A 121 -6.09 -21.70 -18.96
N ALA A 122 -5.05 -20.97 -19.35
CA ALA A 122 -4.34 -21.14 -20.61
C ALA A 122 -3.25 -22.22 -20.54
N ASP A 123 -2.47 -22.24 -19.46
CA ASP A 123 -1.46 -23.27 -19.19
C ASP A 123 -2.05 -24.34 -18.27
N TYR A 124 -2.33 -25.51 -18.83
CA TYR A 124 -2.86 -26.69 -18.16
C TYR A 124 -1.88 -27.36 -17.17
N ASP A 125 -1.11 -26.59 -16.40
CA ASP A 125 -0.08 -27.10 -15.50
C ASP A 125 -0.46 -26.89 -14.02
N ARG A 126 -1.16 -27.90 -13.47
CA ARG A 126 -1.85 -27.87 -12.15
C ARG A 126 -0.95 -27.59 -10.95
N GLN A 127 0.37 -27.67 -11.08
CA GLN A 127 1.31 -27.57 -9.94
C GLN A 127 1.65 -26.12 -9.54
N ARG A 128 1.42 -25.11 -10.38
CA ARG A 128 1.78 -23.71 -10.07
C ARG A 128 0.68 -22.95 -9.32
N LEU A 129 -0.57 -23.41 -9.40
CA LEU A 129 -1.72 -22.85 -8.70
C LEU A 129 -1.59 -22.81 -7.17
N PRO A 130 -1.18 -23.89 -6.46
CA PRO A 130 -1.15 -23.88 -5.00
C PRO A 130 -0.11 -22.91 -4.43
N PHE A 131 1.08 -22.81 -5.02
CA PHE A 131 2.11 -21.87 -4.57
C PHE A 131 1.63 -20.42 -4.65
N LEU A 132 0.89 -20.08 -5.69
CA LEU A 132 0.42 -18.72 -5.90
C LEU A 132 -0.84 -18.39 -5.11
N PHE A 133 -1.70 -19.38 -4.85
CA PHE A 133 -2.78 -19.25 -3.88
C PHE A 133 -2.23 -18.92 -2.48
N ILE A 134 -1.16 -19.60 -2.07
CA ILE A 134 -0.46 -19.32 -0.81
C ILE A 134 0.06 -17.88 -0.80
N LEU A 135 0.70 -17.42 -1.88
CA LEU A 135 1.21 -16.04 -1.98
C LEU A 135 0.08 -15.01 -1.86
N ILE A 136 -1.05 -15.22 -2.53
CA ILE A 136 -2.21 -14.32 -2.48
C ILE A 136 -2.81 -14.29 -1.07
N ILE A 137 -3.01 -15.45 -0.44
CA ILE A 137 -3.50 -15.54 0.95
C ILE A 137 -2.54 -14.81 1.88
N PHE A 138 -1.24 -14.98 1.69
CA PHE A 138 -0.23 -14.32 2.51
C PHE A 138 -0.29 -12.79 2.39
N VAL A 139 -0.42 -12.27 1.16
CA VAL A 139 -0.60 -10.82 0.93
C VAL A 139 -1.89 -10.31 1.55
N LEU A 140 -3.01 -11.04 1.39
CA LEU A 140 -4.29 -10.70 2.00
C LEU A 140 -4.22 -10.68 3.52
N LEU A 141 -3.57 -11.66 4.15
CA LEU A 141 -3.37 -11.70 5.60
C LEU A 141 -2.56 -10.51 6.09
N ILE A 142 -1.50 -10.13 5.38
CA ILE A 142 -0.72 -8.92 5.70
C ILE A 142 -1.62 -7.68 5.62
N LEU A 143 -2.45 -7.58 4.58
CA LEU A 143 -3.32 -6.43 4.35
C LEU A 143 -4.44 -6.33 5.40
N ILE A 144 -5.07 -7.45 5.74
CA ILE A 144 -6.10 -7.55 6.78
C ILE A 144 -5.49 -7.27 8.14
N GLY A 145 -4.33 -7.86 8.45
CA GLY A 145 -3.61 -7.62 9.70
C GLY A 145 -3.22 -6.15 9.86
N TYR A 146 -2.76 -5.53 8.78
CA TYR A 146 -2.46 -4.10 8.74
C TYR A 146 -3.71 -3.24 8.98
N TRP A 147 -4.82 -3.57 8.32
CA TRP A 147 -6.09 -2.87 8.49
C TRP A 147 -6.65 -3.01 9.91
N TYR A 148 -6.62 -4.23 10.46
CA TYR A 148 -7.05 -4.53 11.82
C TYR A 148 -6.19 -3.79 12.86
N TYR A 149 -4.87 -3.73 12.63
CA TYR A 149 -3.96 -2.96 13.46
C TYR A 149 -4.36 -1.49 13.46
N GLN A 150 -4.58 -0.87 12.29
CA GLN A 150 -5.02 0.53 12.24
C GLN A 150 -6.37 0.78 12.93
N ALA A 151 -7.37 -0.08 12.69
CA ALA A 151 -8.70 0.08 13.27
C ALA A 151 -8.66 0.04 14.80
N ARG A 152 -7.85 -0.86 15.39
CA ARG A 152 -7.75 -0.99 16.85
C ARG A 152 -7.01 0.16 17.52
N PHE A 153 -6.06 0.81 16.84
CA PHE A 153 -5.36 1.96 17.39
C PHE A 153 -6.13 3.28 17.24
N ASN A 154 -7.04 3.40 16.27
CA ASN A 154 -7.86 4.60 16.13
C ASN A 154 -9.00 4.70 17.15
N THR A 155 -9.47 3.58 17.72
CA THR A 155 -10.55 3.61 18.73
C THR A 155 -10.07 3.85 20.15
N SER A 156 -8.75 3.96 20.36
CA SER A 156 -8.14 4.15 21.68
C SER A 156 -7.78 5.60 21.98
N ASP A 157 -8.28 6.57 21.20
CA ASP A 157 -8.13 7.99 21.52
C ASP A 157 -9.35 8.48 22.31
N PRO A 158 -9.28 8.57 23.66
CA PRO A 158 -10.39 9.01 24.50
C PRO A 158 -10.65 10.53 24.42
N SER A 159 -9.97 11.27 23.54
CA SER A 159 -10.12 12.73 23.44
C SER A 159 -11.41 13.20 22.76
N ASP A 160 -12.21 12.28 22.19
CA ASP A 160 -13.47 12.58 21.50
C ASP A 160 -14.73 12.43 22.37
N ASN A 161 -14.57 12.23 23.69
CA ASN A 161 -15.66 12.33 24.67
C ASN A 161 -15.60 13.62 25.48
#